data_AF-A0A0W0FRH2-F1
#
_entry.id   AF-A0A0W0FRH2-F1
#
_cell.length_a   1.000
_cell.length_b   1.000
_cell.length_c   1.000
_cell.angle_alpha   90.00
_cell.angle_beta   90.00
_cell.angle_gamma   90.00
#
_symmetry.space_group_name_H-M   'P 1'
#
loop_
_entity.id
_entity.type
_entity.pdbx_description
1 polymer ?
#
loop_
_entity_poly.entity_id
_entity_poly.type
_entity_poly.pdbx_seq_one_letter_code
_entity_poly.pdbx_strand_id
1 'polypeptide(L)'
;MITSILVLSTLLFLFSAIRRIIAKSQQHDLPLPPGPKGLPILGNVLDIKQRKDRPRWEVYRNWSTQYGSDISANELLEKRSGNYSDRPPMYMVNDLMKWDWDFVHMRYSDQWRRVANYFQIRNASQFHEVQKAASLSLLQKLAASPDDYYNHVRGHAGSIILKLVYGYTLQEDDPYIELAAKAMEGLIAAVNHGSFLVDFLPILKHVPSWLPGASFKRKAKAWVADSIAIKERPWEWFAMAMGKGTASPSFASRTLEKNIDNPEMIDVIKNSSAIAYLAGSDTTVSLILSFILAMVLHPEIQARAQAEIDAVVGSTRLPDFDDREKLPYIEAILAESLRWHPVAPLAIPHRSIKDDVYGNLYIPAGTTIVANAWAIMHDDAIYPDPSAFNPERFVKQEGKELPPHPEQFAFGFGRRVCPGKHVASSSAWLAMVYLLSTFSMARALDGNGKEIDPEINYNDGLVRPLWYSSGNVWDIGPVRGEPRWRRYHSWSSQYDSDAVYIEVCGDPMIILNSREAVVKLLAKCSSYYSDRSRMMYMANDLSGTHWDTSRMRYPDWWSVVK
;
A
#
# COMPACT_ATOMS: atom_id res chain seq x y z
N MET A 1 -22.62 -29.02 23.59
CA MET A 1 -21.60 -27.99 23.94
C MET A 1 -20.37 -28.60 24.59
N ILE A 2 -20.52 -29.39 25.66
CA ILE A 2 -19.41 -30.07 26.37
C ILE A 2 -18.62 -31.03 25.47
N THR A 3 -19.30 -31.84 24.65
CA THR A 3 -18.69 -32.75 23.68
C THR A 3 -17.85 -32.03 22.61
N SER A 4 -18.33 -30.88 22.12
CA SER A 4 -17.58 -30.06 21.15
C SER A 4 -16.31 -29.43 21.76
N ILE A 5 -16.36 -29.06 23.05
CA ILE A 5 -15.21 -28.52 23.79
C ILE A 5 -14.18 -29.63 24.07
N LEU A 6 -14.62 -30.83 24.41
CA LEU A 6 -13.74 -32.00 24.61
C LEU A 6 -13.05 -32.44 23.31
N VAL A 7 -13.75 -32.43 22.17
CA VAL A 7 -13.15 -32.73 20.87
C VAL A 7 -12.13 -31.68 20.48
N LEU A 8 -12.44 -30.38 20.64
CA LEU A 8 -11.51 -29.30 20.31
C LEU A 8 -10.26 -29.32 21.18
N SER A 9 -10.40 -29.55 22.48
CA SER A 9 -9.27 -29.67 23.42
C SER A 9 -8.41 -30.90 23.13
N THR A 10 -9.02 -32.03 22.77
CA THR A 10 -8.29 -33.25 22.37
C THR A 10 -7.53 -33.04 21.05
N LEU A 11 -8.12 -32.37 20.06
CA LEU A 11 -7.47 -32.02 18.81
C LEU A 11 -6.31 -31.03 19.01
N LEU A 12 -6.47 -30.02 19.86
CA LEU A 12 -5.41 -29.09 20.23
C LEU A 12 -4.27 -29.81 20.97
N PHE A 13 -4.60 -30.73 21.88
CA PHE A 13 -3.62 -31.55 22.59
C PHE A 13 -2.84 -32.44 21.63
N LEU A 14 -3.51 -33.20 20.76
CA LEU A 14 -2.89 -34.05 19.75
C LEU A 14 -2.04 -33.22 18.78
N PHE A 15 -2.52 -32.07 18.32
CA PHE A 15 -1.75 -31.16 17.48
C PHE A 15 -0.49 -30.65 18.18
N SER A 16 -0.59 -30.30 19.47
CA SER A 16 0.55 -29.87 20.28
C SER A 16 1.56 -31.01 20.51
N ALA A 17 1.09 -32.23 20.72
CA ALA A 17 1.92 -33.42 20.89
C ALA A 17 2.66 -33.77 19.59
N ILE A 18 1.95 -33.75 18.44
CA ILE A 18 2.53 -33.96 17.11
C ILE A 18 3.58 -32.89 16.80
N ARG A 19 3.30 -31.61 17.08
CA ARG A 19 4.30 -30.55 16.93
C ARG A 19 5.53 -30.74 17.83
N ARG A 20 5.35 -31.18 19.08
CA ARG A 20 6.47 -31.48 19.98
C ARG A 20 7.29 -32.68 19.49
N ILE A 21 6.65 -33.68 18.89
CA ILE A 21 7.32 -34.85 18.31
C ILE A 21 8.10 -34.43 17.06
N ILE A 22 7.51 -33.62 16.16
CA ILE A 22 8.20 -33.06 14.99
C ILE A 22 9.36 -32.16 15.42
N ALA A 23 9.16 -31.29 16.42
CA ALA A 23 10.22 -30.44 16.95
C ALA A 23 11.36 -31.23 17.60
N LYS A 24 11.06 -32.38 18.24
CA LYS A 24 12.07 -33.31 18.74
C LYS A 24 12.78 -34.06 17.61
N SER A 25 12.09 -34.45 16.54
CA SER A 25 12.71 -35.13 15.40
C SER A 25 13.52 -34.20 14.50
N GLN A 26 13.34 -32.88 14.65
CA GLN A 26 14.13 -31.83 13.98
C GLN A 26 15.22 -31.26 14.91
N GLN A 27 15.65 -31.99 15.95
CA GLN A 27 16.82 -31.60 16.74
C GLN A 27 18.06 -31.66 15.84
N HIS A 28 18.47 -30.49 15.37
CA HIS A 28 19.76 -30.25 14.75
C HIS A 28 20.77 -29.86 15.84
N ASP A 29 22.05 -30.20 15.64
CA ASP A 29 23.11 -29.86 16.60
C ASP A 29 23.34 -28.34 16.76
N LEU A 30 22.78 -27.54 15.85
CA LEU A 30 22.86 -26.09 15.84
C LEU A 30 21.55 -25.46 16.33
N PRO A 31 21.61 -24.37 17.12
CA PRO A 31 20.42 -23.66 17.58
C PRO A 31 19.69 -22.95 16.44
N LEU A 32 18.39 -22.76 16.60
CA LEU A 32 17.61 -21.82 15.78
C LEU A 32 17.99 -20.36 16.11
N PRO A 33 17.72 -19.39 15.21
CA PRO A 33 17.84 -17.98 15.53
C PRO A 33 17.11 -17.59 16.82
N PRO A 34 17.72 -16.76 17.68
CA PRO A 34 17.10 -16.36 18.94
C PRO A 34 15.90 -15.44 18.72
N GLY A 35 14.95 -15.44 19.67
CA GLY A 35 13.73 -14.65 19.56
C GLY A 35 12.80 -14.78 20.76
N PRO A 36 11.68 -14.04 20.79
CA PRO A 36 10.73 -14.07 21.88
C PRO A 36 10.08 -15.45 22.05
N LYS A 37 9.90 -15.89 23.29
CA LYS A 37 9.23 -17.17 23.59
C LYS A 37 7.75 -17.09 23.23
N GLY A 38 7.33 -17.86 22.23
CA GLY A 38 5.93 -17.93 21.80
C GLY A 38 5.04 -18.75 22.74
N LEU A 39 3.73 -18.49 22.69
CA LEU A 39 2.72 -19.28 23.37
C LEU A 39 2.61 -20.69 22.76
N PRO A 40 2.20 -21.72 23.55
CA PRO A 40 1.89 -23.03 22.99
C PRO A 40 0.87 -22.92 21.85
N ILE A 41 1.14 -23.58 20.72
CA ILE A 41 0.32 -23.62 19.50
C ILE A 41 0.32 -22.29 18.71
N LEU A 42 0.01 -21.16 19.36
CA LEU A 42 -0.10 -19.84 18.72
C LEU A 42 1.25 -19.20 18.39
N GLY A 43 2.34 -19.62 19.05
CA GLY A 43 3.64 -18.99 18.91
C GLY A 43 3.56 -17.50 19.26
N ASN A 44 4.18 -16.67 18.41
CA ASN A 44 4.27 -15.21 18.61
C ASN A 44 3.19 -14.42 17.85
N VAL A 45 2.10 -15.06 17.40
CA VAL A 45 1.04 -14.37 16.62
C VAL A 45 0.47 -13.16 17.35
N LEU A 46 0.35 -13.22 18.68
CA LEU A 46 -0.13 -12.07 19.47
C LEU A 46 0.92 -10.95 19.60
N ASP A 47 2.20 -11.31 19.52
CA ASP A 47 3.31 -10.37 19.65
C ASP A 47 3.54 -9.56 18.37
N ILE A 48 3.18 -10.12 17.21
CA ILE A 48 3.32 -9.50 15.88
C ILE A 48 2.05 -8.79 15.39
N LYS A 49 1.02 -8.66 16.24
CA LYS A 49 -0.23 -8.00 15.88
C LYS A 49 0.01 -6.54 15.50
N GLN A 50 -0.56 -6.15 14.37
CA GLN A 50 -0.49 -4.78 13.87
C GLN A 50 -1.09 -3.79 14.88
N ARG A 51 -0.36 -2.72 15.16
CA ARG A 51 -0.77 -1.65 16.06
C ARG A 51 -0.43 -0.30 15.44
N LYS A 52 -1.41 0.61 15.40
CA LYS A 52 -1.19 1.96 14.85
C LYS A 52 -0.09 2.74 15.57
N ASP A 53 0.09 2.50 16.86
CA ASP A 53 1.08 3.17 17.70
C ASP A 53 2.44 2.45 17.76
N ARG A 54 2.57 1.30 17.08
CA ARG A 54 3.80 0.50 17.11
C ARG A 54 3.93 -0.32 15.83
N PRO A 55 4.54 0.24 14.78
CA PRO A 55 4.61 -0.44 13.49
C PRO A 55 5.52 -1.66 13.53
N ARG A 56 5.24 -2.67 12.70
CA ARG A 56 5.95 -3.96 12.78
C ARG A 56 7.44 -3.87 12.53
N TRP A 57 7.90 -2.98 11.64
CA TRP A 57 9.33 -2.82 11.34
C TRP A 57 10.13 -2.34 12.55
N GLU A 58 9.57 -1.47 13.39
CA GLU A 58 10.20 -1.06 14.65
C GLU A 58 10.19 -2.18 15.68
N VAL A 59 9.09 -2.95 15.78
CA VAL A 59 9.03 -4.14 16.64
C VAL A 59 10.14 -5.11 16.28
N TYR A 60 10.30 -5.41 14.99
CA TYR A 60 11.29 -6.36 14.50
C TYR A 60 12.72 -5.85 14.70
N ARG A 61 12.99 -4.54 14.50
CA ARG A 61 14.29 -3.94 14.83
C ARG A 61 14.61 -4.06 16.32
N ASN A 62 13.66 -3.72 17.19
CA ASN A 62 13.83 -3.82 18.63
C ASN A 62 14.10 -5.25 19.09
N TRP A 63 13.42 -6.24 18.51
CA TRP A 63 13.72 -7.66 18.77
C TRP A 63 15.11 -8.05 18.29
N SER A 64 15.54 -7.58 17.12
CA SER A 64 16.89 -7.86 16.62
C SER A 64 17.96 -7.46 17.62
N THR A 65 17.86 -6.24 18.15
CA THR A 65 18.76 -5.73 19.19
C THR A 65 18.62 -6.49 20.50
N GLN A 66 17.37 -6.73 20.96
CA GLN A 66 17.12 -7.42 22.24
C GLN A 66 17.67 -8.85 22.27
N TYR A 67 17.59 -9.57 21.15
CA TYR A 67 17.95 -10.98 21.07
C TYR A 67 19.29 -11.23 20.39
N GLY A 68 19.98 -10.18 19.89
CA GLY A 68 21.23 -10.31 19.16
C GLY A 68 21.09 -11.14 17.89
N SER A 69 20.01 -10.92 17.13
CA SER A 69 19.61 -11.77 15.99
C SER A 69 19.88 -11.11 14.63
N ASP A 70 20.95 -10.32 14.51
CA ASP A 70 21.28 -9.57 13.28
C ASP A 70 21.78 -10.53 12.17
N ILE A 71 20.81 -11.11 11.45
CA ILE A 71 21.06 -11.94 10.26
C ILE A 71 21.05 -11.05 9.02
N SER A 72 22.12 -11.10 8.23
CA SER A 72 22.25 -10.28 7.01
C SER A 72 21.23 -10.66 5.94
N ALA A 73 20.34 -9.72 5.60
CA ALA A 73 19.40 -9.85 4.48
C ALA A 73 20.13 -10.03 3.14
N ASN A 74 21.23 -9.32 2.93
CA ASN A 74 22.03 -9.42 1.69
C ASN A 74 22.66 -10.83 1.54
N GLU A 75 23.18 -11.40 2.62
CA GLU A 75 23.75 -12.75 2.58
C GLU A 75 22.69 -13.80 2.19
N LEU A 76 21.50 -13.76 2.79
CA LEU A 76 20.46 -14.75 2.51
C LEU A 76 19.73 -14.48 1.19
N LEU A 77 19.26 -13.26 0.97
CA LEU A 77 18.32 -12.97 -0.10
C LEU A 77 18.98 -12.58 -1.43
N GLU A 78 20.21 -12.06 -1.40
CA GLU A 78 20.98 -11.73 -2.60
C GLU A 78 21.91 -12.90 -2.99
N LYS A 79 22.92 -13.17 -2.15
CA LYS A 79 23.96 -14.16 -2.46
C LYS A 79 23.43 -15.58 -2.49
N ARG A 80 22.53 -15.92 -1.57
CA ARG A 80 21.85 -17.23 -1.50
C ARG A 80 20.45 -17.20 -2.09
N SER A 81 20.15 -16.23 -2.96
CA SER A 81 18.82 -16.03 -3.56
C SER A 81 18.20 -17.30 -4.15
N GLY A 82 19.01 -18.27 -4.60
CA GLY A 82 18.50 -19.54 -5.10
C GLY A 82 17.79 -20.42 -4.07
N ASN A 83 18.16 -20.34 -2.78
CA ASN A 83 17.46 -21.02 -1.71
C ASN A 83 16.31 -20.18 -1.11
N TYR A 84 16.40 -18.85 -1.21
CA TYR A 84 15.47 -17.93 -0.54
C TYR A 84 14.51 -17.22 -1.50
N SER A 85 14.33 -17.69 -2.73
CA SER A 85 13.42 -17.05 -3.70
C SER A 85 11.97 -17.54 -3.65
N ASP A 86 11.61 -18.46 -2.75
CA ASP A 86 10.22 -18.91 -2.60
C ASP A 86 9.37 -17.89 -1.79
N ARG A 87 8.05 -18.06 -1.83
CA ARG A 87 7.09 -17.28 -1.05
C ARG A 87 6.38 -18.17 -0.03
N PRO A 88 5.97 -17.64 1.13
CA PRO A 88 4.95 -18.29 1.96
C PRO A 88 3.68 -18.59 1.14
N PRO A 89 2.93 -19.66 1.46
CA PRO A 89 1.74 -20.01 0.68
C PRO A 89 0.64 -18.92 0.59
N MET A 90 0.57 -18.01 1.57
CA MET A 90 -0.38 -16.87 1.61
C MET A 90 -1.83 -17.27 1.23
N TYR A 91 -2.40 -18.22 1.96
CA TYR A 91 -3.73 -18.80 1.69
C TYR A 91 -4.86 -17.75 1.69
N MET A 92 -4.76 -16.69 2.49
CA MET A 92 -5.74 -15.61 2.46
C MET A 92 -5.74 -14.91 1.08
N VAL A 93 -4.55 -14.54 0.59
CA VAL A 93 -4.36 -13.79 -0.66
C VAL A 93 -4.63 -14.68 -1.87
N ASN A 94 -3.97 -15.83 -1.93
CA ASN A 94 -4.01 -16.70 -3.11
C ASN A 94 -5.32 -17.50 -3.20
N ASP A 95 -5.67 -18.28 -2.16
CA ASP A 95 -6.82 -19.20 -2.24
C ASP A 95 -8.16 -18.48 -2.10
N LEU A 96 -8.27 -17.56 -1.13
CA LEU A 96 -9.54 -16.93 -0.74
C LEU A 96 -9.84 -15.63 -1.49
N MET A 97 -8.83 -14.80 -1.73
CA MET A 97 -8.96 -13.53 -2.47
C MET A 97 -8.68 -13.66 -3.98
N LYS A 98 -8.27 -14.84 -4.45
CA LYS A 98 -8.04 -15.15 -5.88
C LYS A 98 -6.93 -14.33 -6.54
N TRP A 99 -5.85 -14.11 -5.82
CA TRP A 99 -4.62 -13.50 -6.33
C TRP A 99 -3.57 -14.52 -6.79
N ASP A 100 -3.95 -15.78 -7.02
CA ASP A 100 -3.05 -16.86 -7.43
C ASP A 100 -2.38 -16.65 -8.80
N TRP A 101 -2.82 -15.64 -9.56
CA TRP A 101 -2.21 -15.17 -10.80
C TRP A 101 -1.08 -14.14 -10.60
N ASP A 102 -0.94 -13.57 -9.41
CA ASP A 102 0.04 -12.52 -9.11
C ASP A 102 1.42 -13.09 -8.74
N PHE A 103 2.39 -12.97 -9.65
CA PHE A 103 3.77 -13.46 -9.51
C PHE A 103 4.54 -12.83 -8.34
N VAL A 104 4.09 -11.68 -7.81
CA VAL A 104 4.65 -11.03 -6.63
C VAL A 104 4.52 -11.96 -5.40
N HIS A 105 3.36 -12.60 -5.27
CA HIS A 105 2.97 -13.49 -4.16
C HIS A 105 3.11 -14.98 -4.49
N MET A 106 3.26 -15.30 -5.78
CA MET A 106 3.38 -16.66 -6.28
C MET A 106 4.67 -17.34 -5.79
N ARG A 107 4.52 -18.60 -5.38
CA ARG A 107 5.65 -19.47 -5.00
C ARG A 107 6.61 -19.68 -6.17
N TYR A 108 7.88 -19.89 -5.84
CA TYR A 108 8.91 -20.10 -6.85
C TYR A 108 8.62 -21.40 -7.62
N SER A 109 8.40 -21.25 -8.92
CA SER A 109 7.94 -22.32 -9.81
C SER A 109 8.28 -21.99 -11.26
N ASP A 110 8.05 -22.94 -12.16
CA ASP A 110 8.23 -22.71 -13.61
C ASP A 110 7.27 -21.65 -14.13
N GLN A 111 6.05 -21.62 -13.58
CA GLN A 111 5.05 -20.58 -13.89
C GLN A 111 5.56 -19.19 -13.47
N TRP A 112 6.10 -19.08 -12.25
CA TRP A 112 6.69 -17.83 -11.78
C TRP A 112 7.83 -17.38 -12.71
N ARG A 113 8.74 -18.29 -13.08
CA ARG A 113 9.87 -17.99 -13.98
C ARG A 113 9.40 -17.52 -15.36
N ARG A 114 8.35 -18.13 -15.91
CA ARG A 114 7.75 -17.72 -17.19
C ARG A 114 7.23 -16.29 -17.13
N VAL A 115 6.47 -15.92 -16.11
CA VAL A 115 5.97 -14.55 -15.92
C VAL A 115 7.12 -13.57 -15.71
N ALA A 116 8.06 -13.88 -14.81
CA ALA A 116 9.19 -13.01 -14.46
C ALA A 116 10.08 -12.68 -15.67
N ASN A 117 10.23 -13.59 -16.63
CA ASN A 117 11.02 -13.35 -17.84
C ASN A 117 10.47 -12.20 -18.72
N TYR A 118 9.16 -11.92 -18.67
CA TYR A 118 8.56 -10.81 -19.43
C TYR A 118 8.80 -9.44 -18.80
N PHE A 119 9.24 -9.41 -17.55
CA PHE A 119 9.49 -8.19 -16.79
C PHE A 119 10.94 -7.71 -16.87
N GLN A 120 11.78 -8.32 -17.73
CA GLN A 120 13.16 -7.89 -17.94
C GLN A 120 13.23 -6.61 -18.79
N ILE A 121 13.15 -5.45 -18.13
CA ILE A 121 13.33 -4.14 -18.77
C ILE A 121 14.81 -3.94 -19.10
N ARG A 122 15.17 -4.06 -20.38
CA ARG A 122 16.56 -3.88 -20.86
C ARG A 122 16.97 -2.42 -21.06
N ASN A 123 16.00 -1.56 -21.39
CA ASN A 123 16.24 -0.15 -21.62
C ASN A 123 15.04 0.67 -21.13
N ALA A 124 15.25 1.44 -20.06
CA ALA A 124 14.20 2.30 -19.49
C ALA A 124 13.96 3.58 -20.31
N SER A 125 14.96 4.03 -21.09
CA SER A 125 14.84 5.26 -21.91
C SER A 125 13.72 5.20 -22.94
N GLN A 126 13.31 4.01 -23.36
CA GLN A 126 12.16 3.82 -24.26
C GLN A 126 10.83 4.34 -23.66
N PHE A 127 10.78 4.62 -22.35
CA PHE A 127 9.60 5.07 -21.64
C PHE A 127 9.61 6.58 -21.34
N HIS A 128 10.72 7.28 -21.61
CA HIS A 128 10.91 8.68 -21.23
C HIS A 128 9.84 9.60 -21.82
N GLU A 129 9.43 9.40 -23.09
CA GLU A 129 8.38 10.22 -23.72
C GLU A 129 7.03 10.11 -22.99
N VAL A 130 6.65 8.89 -22.58
CA VAL A 130 5.41 8.67 -21.83
C VAL A 130 5.50 9.32 -20.45
N GLN A 131 6.64 9.18 -19.77
CA GLN A 131 6.89 9.78 -18.46
C GLN A 131 6.87 11.32 -18.54
N LYS A 132 7.43 11.89 -19.61
CA LYS A 132 7.47 13.32 -19.87
C LYS A 132 6.07 13.87 -20.12
N ALA A 133 5.29 13.25 -21.01
CA ALA A 133 3.92 13.66 -21.28
C ALA A 133 3.05 13.62 -20.01
N ALA A 134 3.16 12.55 -19.21
CA ALA A 134 2.45 12.44 -17.94
C ALA A 134 2.88 13.50 -16.92
N SER A 135 4.18 13.78 -16.81
CA SER A 135 4.72 14.78 -15.88
C SER A 135 4.34 16.20 -16.27
N LEU A 136 4.28 16.53 -17.57
CA LEU A 136 3.72 17.80 -18.03
C LEU A 136 2.24 17.94 -17.69
N SER A 137 1.45 16.88 -17.88
CA SER A 137 0.03 16.87 -17.51
C SER A 137 -0.16 17.06 -15.99
N LEU A 138 0.70 16.46 -15.17
CA LEU A 138 0.72 16.68 -13.71
C LEU A 138 0.89 18.16 -13.37
N LEU A 139 1.86 18.83 -14.00
CA LEU A 139 2.10 20.27 -13.78
C LEU A 139 0.89 21.12 -14.16
N GLN A 140 0.29 20.85 -15.32
CA GLN A 140 -0.90 21.57 -15.80
C GLN A 140 -2.08 21.42 -14.83
N LYS A 141 -2.32 20.21 -14.33
CA LYS A 141 -3.40 19.92 -13.38
C LYS A 141 -3.16 20.58 -12.03
N LEU A 142 -1.92 20.52 -11.51
CA LEU A 142 -1.55 21.20 -10.27
C LEU A 142 -1.68 22.73 -10.38
N ALA A 143 -1.32 23.32 -11.52
CA ALA A 143 -1.51 24.75 -11.74
C ALA A 143 -3.00 25.17 -11.76
N ALA A 144 -3.88 24.27 -12.20
CA ALA A 144 -5.33 24.53 -12.26
C ALA A 144 -6.04 24.28 -10.93
N SER A 145 -5.70 23.20 -10.22
CA SER A 145 -6.34 22.79 -8.96
C SER A 145 -5.31 22.19 -7.98
N PRO A 146 -4.48 23.01 -7.33
CA PRO A 146 -3.40 22.55 -6.45
C PRO A 146 -3.91 21.80 -5.22
N ASP A 147 -5.11 22.10 -4.73
CA ASP A 147 -5.71 21.42 -3.57
C ASP A 147 -5.98 19.94 -3.81
N ASP A 148 -6.10 19.52 -5.08
CA ASP A 148 -6.34 18.13 -5.49
C ASP A 148 -5.05 17.36 -5.85
N TYR A 149 -3.90 17.82 -5.33
CA TYR A 149 -2.58 17.27 -5.65
C TYR A 149 -2.49 15.75 -5.49
N TYR A 150 -3.18 15.16 -4.50
CA TYR A 150 -3.19 13.73 -4.25
C TYR A 150 -3.72 12.95 -5.46
N ASN A 151 -4.87 13.36 -6.01
CA ASN A 151 -5.47 12.73 -7.17
C ASN A 151 -4.67 13.02 -8.44
N HIS A 152 -4.05 14.19 -8.55
CA HIS A 152 -3.15 14.50 -9.66
C HIS A 152 -1.93 13.59 -9.71
N VAL A 153 -1.29 13.34 -8.56
CA VAL A 153 -0.15 12.41 -8.46
C VAL A 153 -0.60 10.97 -8.77
N ARG A 154 -1.79 10.56 -8.34
CA ARG A 154 -2.36 9.25 -8.71
C ARG A 154 -2.62 9.13 -10.21
N GLY A 155 -3.21 10.16 -10.81
CA GLY A 155 -3.41 10.26 -12.25
C GLY A 155 -2.10 10.21 -13.03
N HIS A 156 -1.05 10.86 -12.54
CA HIS A 156 0.30 10.79 -13.12
C HIS A 156 0.81 9.35 -13.19
N ALA A 157 0.91 8.66 -12.05
CA ALA A 157 1.42 7.28 -12.00
C ALA A 157 0.56 6.32 -12.83
N GLY A 158 -0.77 6.44 -12.72
CA GLY A 158 -1.73 5.65 -13.48
C GLY A 158 -1.62 5.87 -14.99
N SER A 159 -1.49 7.12 -15.44
CA SER A 159 -1.35 7.46 -16.86
C SER A 159 -0.10 6.84 -17.48
N ILE A 160 1.03 6.83 -16.76
CA ILE A 160 2.27 6.21 -17.22
C ILE A 160 2.05 4.71 -17.37
N ILE A 161 1.64 4.02 -16.31
CA ILE A 161 1.62 2.56 -16.33
C ILE A 161 0.56 2.00 -17.28
N LEU A 162 -0.63 2.60 -17.33
CA LEU A 162 -1.69 2.19 -18.26
C LEU A 162 -1.28 2.42 -19.72
N LYS A 163 -0.56 3.52 -20.01
CA LYS A 163 -0.02 3.76 -21.35
C LYS A 163 1.06 2.76 -21.73
N LEU A 164 1.99 2.48 -20.82
CA LEU A 164 3.07 1.52 -21.06
C LEU A 164 2.55 0.09 -21.26
N VAL A 165 1.57 -0.32 -20.46
CA VAL A 165 1.10 -1.70 -20.41
C VAL A 165 0.07 -2.00 -21.48
N TYR A 166 -0.94 -1.15 -21.62
CA TYR A 166 -2.10 -1.39 -22.49
C TYR A 166 -2.18 -0.42 -23.68
N GLY A 167 -1.32 0.60 -23.73
CA GLY A 167 -1.45 1.68 -24.73
C GLY A 167 -2.59 2.64 -24.42
N TYR A 168 -3.18 2.51 -23.24
CA TYR A 168 -4.35 3.24 -22.79
C TYR A 168 -4.00 4.69 -22.46
N THR A 169 -4.78 5.64 -22.97
CA THR A 169 -4.68 7.06 -22.61
C THR A 169 -5.72 7.35 -21.53
N LEU A 170 -5.25 7.75 -20.35
CA LEU A 170 -6.09 8.06 -19.21
C LEU A 170 -7.09 9.17 -19.52
N GLN A 171 -8.35 8.98 -19.12
CA GLN A 171 -9.39 10.00 -19.22
C GLN A 171 -9.47 10.84 -17.93
N GLU A 172 -10.29 11.89 -17.96
CA GLU A 172 -10.70 12.58 -16.73
C GLU A 172 -11.63 11.65 -15.91
N ASP A 173 -11.48 11.65 -14.59
CA ASP A 173 -12.20 10.76 -13.66
C ASP A 173 -12.18 9.27 -14.05
N ASP A 174 -11.00 8.80 -14.44
CA ASP A 174 -10.83 7.46 -15.00
C ASP A 174 -11.08 6.35 -13.97
N PRO A 175 -11.98 5.39 -14.26
CA PRO A 175 -12.31 4.32 -13.33
C PRO A 175 -11.13 3.39 -13.03
N TYR A 176 -10.09 3.37 -13.86
CA TYR A 176 -8.89 2.57 -13.60
C TYR A 176 -8.00 3.16 -12.50
N ILE A 177 -8.09 4.44 -12.18
CA ILE A 177 -7.34 4.97 -11.03
C ILE A 177 -7.93 4.43 -9.71
N GLU A 178 -9.26 4.47 -9.59
CA GLU A 178 -9.93 3.98 -8.39
C GLU A 178 -9.93 2.46 -8.28
N LEU A 179 -10.03 1.76 -9.41
CA LEU A 179 -9.94 0.30 -9.44
C LEU A 179 -8.60 -0.20 -8.86
N ALA A 180 -7.48 0.45 -9.21
CA ALA A 180 -6.16 0.10 -8.68
C ALA A 180 -6.06 0.28 -7.17
N ALA A 181 -6.47 1.44 -6.66
CA ALA A 181 -6.44 1.72 -5.25
C ALA A 181 -7.31 0.76 -4.43
N LYS A 182 -8.53 0.49 -4.91
CA LYS A 182 -9.45 -0.43 -4.22
C LYS A 182 -8.91 -1.87 -4.19
N ALA A 183 -8.36 -2.35 -5.31
CA ALA A 183 -7.71 -3.66 -5.36
C ALA A 183 -6.50 -3.75 -4.42
N MET A 184 -5.71 -2.67 -4.36
CA MET A 184 -4.53 -2.59 -3.50
C MET A 184 -4.89 -2.52 -2.00
N GLU A 185 -5.97 -1.84 -1.62
CA GLU A 185 -6.43 -1.75 -0.23
C GLU A 185 -6.67 -3.13 0.38
N GLY A 186 -7.44 -3.98 -0.33
CA GLY A 186 -7.70 -5.36 0.11
C GLY A 186 -6.43 -6.20 0.18
N LEU A 187 -5.53 -6.05 -0.80
CA LEU A 187 -4.27 -6.77 -0.87
C LEU A 187 -3.30 -6.38 0.27
N ILE A 188 -3.10 -5.08 0.51
CA ILE A 188 -2.28 -4.54 1.60
C ILE A 188 -2.76 -5.05 2.97
N ALA A 189 -4.07 -5.12 3.16
CA ALA A 189 -4.66 -5.61 4.41
C ALA A 189 -4.40 -7.11 4.66
N ALA A 190 -4.09 -7.89 3.62
CA ALA A 190 -3.98 -9.35 3.70
C ALA A 190 -2.56 -9.91 3.51
N VAL A 191 -1.71 -9.25 2.74
CA VAL A 191 -0.38 -9.76 2.37
C VAL A 191 0.62 -9.79 3.53
N ASN A 192 0.42 -8.96 4.55
CA ASN A 192 1.30 -8.90 5.71
C ASN A 192 1.26 -10.22 6.49
N HIS A 193 2.41 -10.89 6.61
CA HIS A 193 2.54 -12.14 7.35
C HIS A 193 2.13 -11.94 8.81
N GLY A 194 1.17 -12.71 9.31
CA GLY A 194 0.58 -12.47 10.64
C GLY A 194 -0.85 -11.94 10.65
N SER A 195 -1.33 -11.38 9.53
CA SER A 195 -2.62 -10.67 9.49
C SER A 195 -3.84 -11.58 9.64
N PHE A 196 -3.76 -12.80 9.11
CA PHE A 196 -4.87 -13.76 9.16
C PHE A 196 -4.40 -15.14 9.63
N LEU A 197 -5.15 -15.74 10.56
CA LEU A 197 -4.84 -17.07 11.09
C LEU A 197 -4.89 -18.17 10.02
N VAL A 198 -5.65 -17.98 8.94
CA VAL A 198 -5.74 -18.94 7.83
C VAL A 198 -4.39 -19.18 7.14
N ASP A 199 -3.48 -18.22 7.20
CA ASP A 199 -2.12 -18.37 6.65
C ASP A 199 -1.23 -19.30 7.49
N PHE A 200 -1.56 -19.47 8.78
CA PHE A 200 -0.86 -20.37 9.70
C PHE A 200 -1.58 -21.71 9.88
N LEU A 201 -2.91 -21.70 9.78
CA LEU A 201 -3.79 -22.84 9.95
C LEU A 201 -4.66 -23.01 8.69
N PRO A 202 -4.14 -23.67 7.64
CA PRO A 202 -4.80 -23.72 6.33
C PRO A 202 -6.19 -24.36 6.38
N ILE A 203 -6.41 -25.26 7.35
CA ILE A 203 -7.72 -25.90 7.59
C ILE A 203 -8.85 -24.88 7.82
N LEU A 204 -8.53 -23.67 8.31
CA LEU A 204 -9.51 -22.60 8.51
C LEU A 204 -10.16 -22.16 7.19
N LYS A 205 -9.54 -22.39 6.04
CA LYS A 205 -10.14 -22.08 4.73
C LYS A 205 -11.40 -22.89 4.43
N HIS A 206 -11.65 -23.98 5.15
CA HIS A 206 -12.84 -24.82 4.99
C HIS A 206 -13.97 -24.49 5.98
N VAL A 207 -13.70 -23.66 6.99
CA VAL A 207 -14.69 -23.29 8.02
C VAL A 207 -15.86 -22.50 7.40
N PRO A 208 -17.13 -22.77 7.72
CA PRO A 208 -18.26 -22.01 7.18
C PRO A 208 -18.19 -20.51 7.51
N SER A 209 -18.61 -19.64 6.58
CA SER A 209 -18.52 -18.17 6.73
C SER A 209 -19.42 -17.58 7.81
N TRP A 210 -20.41 -18.34 8.28
CA TRP A 210 -21.31 -17.96 9.38
C TRP A 210 -20.70 -18.24 10.76
N LEU A 211 -19.63 -19.04 10.87
CA LEU A 211 -19.04 -19.39 12.17
C LEU A 211 -18.41 -18.13 12.83
N PRO A 212 -18.61 -17.91 14.14
CA PRO A 212 -17.89 -16.87 14.87
C PRO A 212 -16.37 -16.99 14.68
N GLY A 213 -15.70 -15.87 14.38
CA GLY A 213 -14.28 -15.84 14.03
C GLY A 213 -13.96 -16.04 12.54
N ALA A 214 -14.92 -16.44 11.70
CA ALA A 214 -14.72 -16.60 10.25
C ALA A 214 -14.94 -15.30 9.43
N SER A 215 -14.82 -14.12 10.06
CA SER A 215 -15.02 -12.83 9.38
C SER A 215 -14.06 -12.60 8.22
N PHE A 216 -12.87 -13.23 8.25
CA PHE A 216 -11.91 -13.21 7.15
C PHE A 216 -12.48 -13.74 5.83
N LYS A 217 -13.40 -14.72 5.86
CA LYS A 217 -14.06 -15.21 4.64
C LYS A 217 -15.00 -14.18 4.02
N ARG A 218 -15.66 -13.36 4.85
CA ARG A 218 -16.52 -12.27 4.36
C ARG A 218 -15.68 -11.14 3.76
N LYS A 219 -14.55 -10.79 4.39
CA LYS A 219 -13.56 -9.86 3.83
C LYS A 219 -13.03 -10.36 2.48
N ALA A 220 -12.58 -11.62 2.43
CA ALA A 220 -12.11 -12.24 1.19
C ALA A 220 -13.18 -12.18 0.09
N LYS A 221 -14.43 -12.57 0.38
CA LYS A 221 -15.54 -12.50 -0.59
C LYS A 221 -15.76 -11.08 -1.13
N ALA A 222 -15.64 -10.05 -0.29
CA ALA A 222 -15.76 -8.67 -0.73
C ALA A 222 -14.60 -8.26 -1.66
N TRP A 223 -13.38 -8.69 -1.36
CA TRP A 223 -12.17 -8.32 -2.11
C TRP A 223 -11.95 -9.14 -3.40
N VAL A 224 -12.55 -10.32 -3.54
CA VAL A 224 -12.44 -11.13 -4.77
C VAL A 224 -12.92 -10.35 -6.00
N ALA A 225 -13.98 -9.56 -5.87
CA ALA A 225 -14.50 -8.77 -6.98
C ALA A 225 -13.45 -7.78 -7.51
N ASP A 226 -12.68 -7.16 -6.62
CA ASP A 226 -11.66 -6.17 -6.99
C ASP A 226 -10.42 -6.84 -7.60
N SER A 227 -10.01 -8.01 -7.07
CA SER A 227 -8.93 -8.86 -7.64
C SER A 227 -9.24 -9.33 -9.07
N ILE A 228 -10.49 -9.72 -9.33
CA ILE A 228 -10.92 -10.10 -10.68
C ILE A 228 -10.98 -8.84 -11.57
N ALA A 229 -11.60 -7.78 -11.09
CA ALA A 229 -11.82 -6.58 -11.89
C ALA A 229 -10.51 -5.91 -12.35
N ILE A 230 -9.48 -5.84 -11.49
CA ILE A 230 -8.18 -5.26 -11.84
C ILE A 230 -7.47 -6.03 -12.97
N LYS A 231 -7.68 -7.35 -13.03
CA LYS A 231 -7.13 -8.22 -14.08
C LYS A 231 -7.95 -8.18 -15.37
N GLU A 232 -9.27 -8.23 -15.24
CA GLU A 232 -10.19 -8.45 -16.35
C GLU A 232 -10.50 -7.17 -17.13
N ARG A 233 -10.89 -6.08 -16.45
CA ARG A 233 -11.46 -4.90 -17.13
C ARG A 233 -10.48 -4.19 -18.07
N PRO A 234 -9.23 -3.87 -17.66
CA PRO A 234 -8.26 -3.25 -18.58
C PRO A 234 -7.92 -4.18 -19.76
N TRP A 235 -7.91 -5.49 -19.51
CA TRP A 235 -7.66 -6.49 -20.56
C TRP A 235 -8.81 -6.57 -21.57
N GLU A 236 -10.06 -6.56 -21.12
CA GLU A 236 -11.23 -6.54 -21.99
C GLU A 236 -11.22 -5.29 -22.89
N TRP A 237 -10.94 -4.12 -22.32
CA TRP A 237 -10.75 -2.90 -23.09
C TRP A 237 -9.65 -3.04 -24.15
N PHE A 238 -8.50 -3.57 -23.74
CA PHE A 238 -7.35 -3.77 -24.63
C PHE A 238 -7.68 -4.76 -25.75
N ALA A 239 -8.31 -5.89 -25.44
CA ALA A 239 -8.70 -6.91 -26.41
C ALA A 239 -9.71 -6.35 -27.43
N MET A 240 -10.67 -5.52 -26.99
CA MET A 240 -11.57 -4.80 -27.90
C MET A 240 -10.81 -3.84 -28.82
N ALA A 241 -9.84 -3.08 -28.29
CA ALA A 241 -9.04 -2.17 -29.08
C ALA A 241 -8.18 -2.92 -30.13
N MET A 242 -7.61 -4.06 -29.76
CA MET A 242 -6.86 -4.95 -30.67
C MET A 242 -7.77 -5.49 -31.77
N GLY A 243 -8.96 -6.02 -31.43
CA GLY A 243 -9.91 -6.56 -32.41
C GLY A 243 -10.41 -5.52 -33.41
N LYS A 244 -10.44 -4.24 -33.02
CA LYS A 244 -10.79 -3.10 -33.90
C LYS A 244 -9.59 -2.56 -34.70
N GLY A 245 -8.37 -3.04 -34.47
CA GLY A 245 -7.16 -2.48 -35.07
C GLY A 245 -6.81 -1.06 -34.60
N THR A 246 -7.29 -0.67 -33.41
CA THR A 246 -7.12 0.68 -32.83
C THR A 246 -6.19 0.71 -31.62
N ALA A 247 -5.66 -0.44 -31.20
CA ALA A 247 -4.76 -0.53 -30.07
C ALA A 247 -3.44 0.20 -30.35
N SER A 248 -3.01 1.02 -29.39
CA SER A 248 -1.68 1.65 -29.43
C SER A 248 -0.59 0.62 -29.07
N PRO A 249 0.64 0.76 -29.61
CA PRO A 249 1.77 -0.06 -29.21
C PRO A 249 2.00 -0.02 -27.70
N SER A 250 2.13 -1.20 -27.08
CA SER A 250 2.25 -1.34 -25.63
C SER A 250 2.99 -2.63 -25.26
N PHE A 251 3.21 -2.88 -23.97
CA PHE A 251 3.70 -4.18 -23.51
C PHE A 251 2.76 -5.31 -23.94
N ALA A 252 1.45 -5.16 -23.70
CA ALA A 252 0.47 -6.20 -24.03
C ALA A 252 0.42 -6.47 -25.53
N SER A 253 0.35 -5.44 -26.39
CA SER A 253 0.28 -5.63 -27.85
C SER A 253 1.54 -6.30 -28.40
N ARG A 254 2.73 -5.78 -28.06
CA ARG A 254 4.00 -6.31 -28.56
C ARG A 254 4.26 -7.74 -28.08
N THR A 255 3.81 -8.08 -26.87
CA THR A 255 3.99 -9.43 -26.33
C THR A 255 3.00 -10.41 -26.95
N LEU A 256 1.77 -9.97 -27.21
CA LEU A 256 0.76 -10.77 -27.88
C LEU A 256 1.16 -11.06 -29.34
N GLU A 257 1.62 -10.05 -30.08
CA GLU A 257 2.13 -10.21 -31.46
C GLU A 257 3.28 -11.23 -31.54
N LYS A 258 4.22 -11.20 -30.59
CA LYS A 258 5.34 -12.16 -30.51
C LYS A 258 4.92 -13.59 -30.17
N ASN A 259 3.73 -13.78 -29.61
CA ASN A 259 3.22 -15.08 -29.15
C ASN A 259 1.89 -15.43 -29.83
N ILE A 260 1.64 -14.92 -31.04
CA ILE A 260 0.36 -15.09 -31.73
C ILE A 260 0.02 -16.57 -31.97
N ASP A 261 1.04 -17.40 -32.20
CA ASP A 261 0.91 -18.84 -32.41
C ASP A 261 0.84 -19.65 -31.11
N ASN A 262 0.83 -18.99 -29.95
CA ASN A 262 0.80 -19.64 -28.63
C ASN A 262 -0.38 -19.15 -27.77
N PRO A 263 -1.58 -19.71 -27.96
CA PRO A 263 -2.78 -19.30 -27.21
C PRO A 263 -2.64 -19.45 -25.68
N GLU A 264 -1.81 -20.39 -25.20
CA GLU A 264 -1.56 -20.60 -23.77
C GLU A 264 -0.86 -19.39 -23.12
N MET A 265 -0.18 -18.57 -23.92
CA MET A 265 0.51 -17.37 -23.44
C MET A 265 -0.42 -16.20 -23.13
N ILE A 266 -1.68 -16.23 -23.59
CA ILE A 266 -2.63 -15.13 -23.40
C ILE A 266 -2.84 -14.84 -21.91
N ASP A 267 -3.05 -15.86 -21.08
CA ASP A 267 -3.26 -15.65 -19.64
C ASP A 267 -1.98 -15.14 -18.96
N VAL A 268 -0.80 -15.59 -19.39
CA VAL A 268 0.48 -15.08 -18.87
C VAL A 268 0.67 -13.60 -19.20
N ILE A 269 0.36 -13.18 -20.43
CA ILE A 269 0.46 -11.78 -20.87
C ILE A 269 -0.54 -10.92 -20.12
N LYS A 270 -1.76 -11.41 -19.95
CA LYS A 270 -2.82 -10.75 -19.18
C LYS A 270 -2.44 -10.55 -17.73
N ASN A 271 -1.97 -11.61 -17.07
CA ASN A 271 -1.49 -11.55 -15.67
C ASN A 271 -0.34 -10.57 -15.56
N SER A 272 0.66 -10.66 -16.44
CA SER A 272 1.81 -9.76 -16.44
C SER A 272 1.38 -8.29 -16.60
N SER A 273 0.43 -8.02 -17.49
CA SER A 273 -0.10 -6.68 -17.71
C SER A 273 -0.82 -6.15 -16.47
N ALA A 274 -1.70 -6.95 -15.88
CA ALA A 274 -2.44 -6.57 -14.68
C ALA A 274 -1.52 -6.31 -13.47
N ILE A 275 -0.46 -7.11 -13.31
CA ILE A 275 0.51 -6.95 -12.22
C ILE A 275 1.33 -5.67 -12.41
N ALA A 276 1.77 -5.38 -13.64
CA ALA A 276 2.49 -4.15 -13.94
C ALA A 276 1.62 -2.93 -13.59
N TYR A 277 0.35 -2.93 -14.02
CA TYR A 277 -0.62 -1.88 -13.72
C TYR A 277 -0.88 -1.70 -12.22
N LEU A 278 -1.15 -2.79 -11.49
CA LEU A 278 -1.37 -2.74 -10.05
C LEU A 278 -0.14 -2.20 -9.30
N ALA A 279 1.06 -2.68 -9.63
CA ALA A 279 2.28 -2.26 -8.94
C ALA A 279 2.66 -0.80 -9.24
N GLY A 280 2.55 -0.40 -10.51
CA GLY A 280 3.00 0.94 -10.96
C GLY A 280 2.06 2.08 -10.59
N SER A 281 0.81 1.80 -10.24
CA SER A 281 -0.23 2.80 -9.96
C SER A 281 -0.21 3.35 -8.53
N ASP A 282 0.24 2.59 -7.53
CA ASP A 282 0.18 3.01 -6.11
C ASP A 282 1.56 3.26 -5.48
N THR A 283 2.57 2.47 -5.87
CA THR A 283 3.91 2.55 -5.25
C THR A 283 4.67 3.83 -5.63
N THR A 284 4.61 4.24 -6.90
CA THR A 284 5.21 5.48 -7.40
C THR A 284 4.55 6.71 -6.75
N VAL A 285 3.23 6.65 -6.54
CA VAL A 285 2.47 7.70 -5.83
C VAL A 285 3.00 7.89 -4.42
N SER A 286 3.20 6.79 -3.69
CA SER A 286 3.72 6.84 -2.32
C SER A 286 5.11 7.49 -2.23
N LEU A 287 5.98 7.22 -3.23
CA LEU A 287 7.30 7.84 -3.33
C LEU A 287 7.21 9.34 -3.61
N ILE A 288 6.43 9.75 -4.61
CA ILE A 288 6.26 11.17 -4.98
C ILE A 288 5.63 11.96 -3.82
N LEU A 289 4.60 11.42 -3.17
CA LEU A 289 3.98 12.07 -2.01
C LEU A 289 4.96 12.20 -0.83
N SER A 290 5.82 11.20 -0.60
CA SER A 290 6.83 11.27 0.47
C SER A 290 7.88 12.34 0.19
N PHE A 291 8.23 12.52 -1.09
CA PHE A 291 9.04 13.64 -1.53
C PHE A 291 8.34 14.99 -1.32
N ILE A 292 7.07 15.13 -1.72
CA ILE A 292 6.30 16.38 -1.51
C ILE A 292 6.27 16.73 -0.02
N LEU A 293 5.99 15.74 0.84
CA LEU A 293 6.04 15.93 2.29
C LEU A 293 7.41 16.40 2.76
N ALA A 294 8.50 15.79 2.27
CA ALA A 294 9.86 16.22 2.62
C ALA A 294 10.14 17.67 2.19
N MET A 295 9.70 18.09 1.00
CA MET A 295 9.90 19.46 0.52
C MET A 295 9.10 20.49 1.33
N VAL A 296 7.89 20.12 1.80
CA VAL A 296 7.08 20.96 2.71
C VAL A 296 7.74 21.10 4.08
N LEU A 297 8.35 20.04 4.60
CA LEU A 297 8.98 20.03 5.92
C LEU A 297 10.38 20.66 5.92
N HIS A 298 11.07 20.64 4.78
CA HIS A 298 12.45 21.08 4.61
C HIS A 298 12.59 22.11 3.47
N PRO A 299 12.05 23.34 3.66
CA PRO A 299 12.11 24.39 2.64
C PRO A 299 13.54 24.77 2.24
N GLU A 300 14.52 24.60 3.13
CA GLU A 300 15.95 24.82 2.85
C GLU A 300 16.51 23.84 1.82
N ILE A 301 16.08 22.58 1.87
CA ILE A 301 16.48 21.55 0.90
C ILE A 301 15.82 21.84 -0.45
N GLN A 302 14.54 22.21 -0.43
CA GLN A 302 13.79 22.61 -1.63
C GLN A 302 14.47 23.80 -2.34
N ALA A 303 14.83 24.86 -1.60
CA ALA A 303 15.49 26.03 -2.17
C ALA A 303 16.86 25.70 -2.79
N ARG A 304 17.64 24.83 -2.14
CA ARG A 304 18.95 24.40 -2.67
C ARG A 304 18.81 23.54 -3.93
N ALA A 305 17.77 22.72 -4.01
CA ALA A 305 17.43 21.95 -5.20
C ALA A 305 16.98 22.84 -6.38
N GLN A 306 16.15 23.84 -6.10
CA GLN A 306 15.74 24.83 -7.10
C GLN A 306 16.93 25.60 -7.66
N ALA A 307 17.86 26.03 -6.80
CA ALA A 307 19.09 26.69 -7.23
C ALA A 307 19.98 25.80 -8.12
N GLU A 308 20.06 24.49 -7.85
CA GLU A 308 20.78 23.55 -8.74
C GLU A 308 20.10 23.46 -10.11
N ILE A 309 18.78 23.33 -10.16
CA ILE A 309 18.01 23.29 -11.41
C ILE A 309 18.22 24.57 -12.22
N ASP A 310 18.08 25.73 -11.58
CA ASP A 310 18.26 27.04 -12.22
C ASP A 310 19.68 27.21 -12.78
N ALA A 311 20.70 26.70 -12.09
CA ALA A 311 22.07 26.76 -12.57
C ALA A 311 22.31 25.89 -13.83
N VAL A 312 21.57 24.79 -14.00
CA VAL A 312 21.76 23.85 -15.11
C VAL A 312 20.95 24.24 -16.35
N VAL A 313 19.68 24.63 -16.17
CA VAL A 313 18.76 24.89 -17.30
C VAL A 313 18.26 26.34 -17.39
N GLY A 314 18.52 27.15 -16.36
CA GLY A 314 17.98 28.50 -16.25
C GLY A 314 16.46 28.52 -16.19
N SER A 315 15.87 29.66 -16.57
CA SER A 315 14.42 29.85 -16.62
C SER A 315 13.82 29.64 -18.02
N THR A 316 14.56 29.02 -18.94
CA THR A 316 14.22 29.00 -20.39
C THR A 316 13.47 27.74 -20.83
N ARG A 317 13.66 26.63 -20.11
CA ARG A 317 13.02 25.33 -20.38
C ARG A 317 12.95 24.52 -19.11
N LEU A 318 12.09 23.50 -19.12
CA LEU A 318 12.11 22.47 -18.07
C LEU A 318 13.35 21.57 -18.23
N PRO A 319 13.88 21.00 -17.13
CA PRO A 319 14.88 19.95 -17.16
C PRO A 319 14.41 18.73 -17.96
N ASP A 320 15.33 17.92 -18.46
CA ASP A 320 15.00 16.64 -19.11
C ASP A 320 15.99 15.55 -18.66
N PHE A 321 15.77 14.30 -19.07
CA PHE A 321 16.64 13.18 -18.71
C PHE A 321 18.11 13.38 -19.13
N ASP A 322 18.37 14.15 -20.19
CA ASP A 322 19.73 14.49 -20.64
C ASP A 322 20.47 15.42 -19.66
N ASP A 323 19.75 16.11 -18.77
CA ASP A 323 20.33 16.96 -17.73
C ASP A 323 20.60 16.19 -16.43
N ARG A 324 20.11 14.95 -16.31
CA ARG A 324 20.10 14.17 -15.07
C ARG A 324 21.47 14.01 -14.42
N GLU A 325 22.51 13.76 -15.22
CA GLU A 325 23.89 13.63 -14.73
C GLU A 325 24.45 14.94 -14.13
N LYS A 326 23.86 16.10 -14.48
CA LYS A 326 24.25 17.42 -13.99
C LYS A 326 23.42 17.88 -12.79
N LEU A 327 22.48 17.05 -12.32
CA LEU A 327 21.58 17.34 -11.21
C LEU A 327 21.83 16.37 -10.02
N PRO A 328 23.07 16.32 -9.47
CA PRO A 328 23.42 15.36 -8.42
C PRO A 328 22.66 15.59 -7.11
N TYR A 329 22.22 16.82 -6.81
CA TYR A 329 21.40 17.06 -5.63
C TYR A 329 19.98 16.50 -5.79
N ILE A 330 19.41 16.57 -7.00
CA ILE A 330 18.13 15.92 -7.30
C ILE A 330 18.24 14.38 -7.20
N GLU A 331 19.35 13.78 -7.67
CA GLU A 331 19.61 12.34 -7.41
C GLU A 331 19.66 12.03 -5.92
N ALA A 332 20.31 12.88 -5.14
CA ALA A 332 20.41 12.72 -3.71
C ALA A 332 19.05 12.83 -2.99
N ILE A 333 18.17 13.72 -3.46
CA ILE A 333 16.78 13.85 -2.97
C ILE A 333 15.98 12.59 -3.29
N LEU A 334 16.10 12.04 -4.49
CA LEU A 334 15.43 10.78 -4.85
C LEU A 334 15.90 9.64 -3.96
N ALA A 335 17.22 9.51 -3.76
CA ALA A 335 17.80 8.51 -2.88
C ALA A 335 17.28 8.67 -1.44
N GLU A 336 17.29 9.89 -0.90
CA GLU A 336 16.81 10.13 0.47
C GLU A 336 15.30 9.91 0.60
N SER A 337 14.51 10.18 -0.44
CA SER A 337 13.06 9.89 -0.47
C SER A 337 12.78 8.38 -0.43
N LEU A 338 13.59 7.56 -1.09
CA LEU A 338 13.52 6.10 -1.00
C LEU A 338 13.92 5.57 0.39
N ARG A 339 14.88 6.22 1.05
CA ARG A 339 15.44 5.80 2.35
C ARG A 339 14.55 6.19 3.52
N TRP A 340 14.14 7.46 3.59
CA TRP A 340 13.51 8.07 4.76
C TRP A 340 12.14 7.45 5.06
N HIS A 341 11.30 7.33 4.03
CA HIS A 341 9.99 6.71 4.13
C HIS A 341 9.80 5.66 3.05
N PRO A 342 10.42 4.47 3.22
CA PRO A 342 10.43 3.45 2.18
C PRO A 342 9.03 2.93 1.93
N VAL A 343 8.70 2.76 0.65
CA VAL A 343 7.38 2.31 0.19
C VAL A 343 7.01 0.96 0.81
N ALA A 344 7.95 0.00 0.85
CA ALA A 344 7.76 -1.33 1.42
C ALA A 344 8.76 -1.60 2.58
N PRO A 345 8.47 -1.16 3.82
CA PRO A 345 9.43 -1.18 4.93
C PRO A 345 9.88 -2.60 5.36
N LEU A 346 9.03 -3.61 5.14
CA LEU A 346 9.32 -5.02 5.43
C LEU A 346 9.57 -5.87 4.18
N ALA A 347 9.75 -5.22 3.02
CA ALA A 347 9.76 -5.86 1.72
C ALA A 347 8.58 -6.85 1.56
N ILE A 348 8.71 -7.84 0.67
CA ILE A 348 7.74 -8.95 0.56
C ILE A 348 8.40 -10.20 1.16
N PRO A 349 7.73 -10.92 2.08
CA PRO A 349 8.30 -12.10 2.72
C PRO A 349 8.84 -13.15 1.74
N HIS A 350 10.03 -13.66 2.02
CA HIS A 350 10.69 -14.77 1.34
C HIS A 350 10.47 -16.08 2.11
N ARG A 351 10.80 -17.22 1.48
CA ARG A 351 10.76 -18.53 2.12
C ARG A 351 11.95 -19.37 1.69
N SER A 352 12.59 -20.07 2.64
CA SER A 352 13.66 -21.03 2.35
C SER A 352 13.09 -22.27 1.67
N ILE A 353 13.76 -22.76 0.62
CA ILE A 353 13.38 -23.98 -0.12
C ILE A 353 13.98 -25.21 0.58
N LYS A 354 15.23 -25.11 1.02
CA LYS A 354 16.01 -26.13 1.70
C LYS A 354 16.53 -25.59 3.04
N ASP A 355 16.91 -26.51 3.90
CA ASP A 355 17.66 -26.22 5.12
C ASP A 355 18.94 -25.46 4.79
N ASP A 356 19.36 -24.57 5.68
CA ASP A 356 20.58 -23.78 5.54
C ASP A 356 21.20 -23.50 6.92
N VAL A 357 22.47 -23.07 6.91
CA VAL A 357 23.20 -22.64 8.10
C VAL A 357 23.75 -21.24 7.87
N TYR A 358 23.45 -20.33 8.80
CA TYR A 358 23.97 -18.97 8.84
C TYR A 358 24.82 -18.79 10.09
N GLY A 359 26.15 -18.72 9.93
CA GLY A 359 27.08 -18.72 11.05
C GLY A 359 26.94 -20.03 11.85
N ASN A 360 26.51 -19.92 13.10
CA ASN A 360 26.20 -21.06 13.99
C ASN A 360 24.70 -21.32 14.15
N LEU A 361 23.85 -20.71 13.32
CA LEU A 361 22.40 -20.81 13.39
C LEU A 361 21.86 -21.71 12.28
N TYR A 362 20.95 -22.61 12.63
CA TYR A 362 20.23 -23.46 11.68
C TYR A 362 18.93 -22.80 11.22
N ILE A 363 18.71 -22.77 9.91
CA ILE A 363 17.50 -22.24 9.27
C ILE A 363 16.78 -23.41 8.58
N PRO A 364 15.67 -23.91 9.15
CA PRO A 364 14.92 -25.01 8.54
C PRO A 364 14.33 -24.63 7.17
N ALA A 365 14.17 -25.61 6.30
CA ALA A 365 13.41 -25.48 5.06
C ALA A 365 11.97 -25.02 5.35
N GLY A 366 11.45 -24.15 4.50
CA GLY A 366 10.11 -23.59 4.66
C GLY A 366 10.00 -22.47 5.70
N THR A 367 11.12 -21.99 6.24
CA THR A 367 11.17 -20.81 7.11
C THR A 367 10.82 -19.56 6.32
N THR A 368 9.93 -18.73 6.86
CA THR A 368 9.59 -17.43 6.27
C THR A 368 10.63 -16.40 6.70
N ILE A 369 11.21 -15.68 5.74
CA ILE A 369 12.24 -14.65 5.96
C ILE A 369 11.63 -13.29 5.61
N VAL A 370 11.62 -12.36 6.57
CA VAL A 370 11.13 -10.99 6.37
C VAL A 370 12.32 -10.05 6.41
N ALA A 371 12.60 -9.37 5.30
CA ALA A 371 13.67 -8.38 5.24
C ALA A 371 13.16 -7.04 5.76
N ASN A 372 13.69 -6.58 6.89
CA ASN A 372 13.36 -5.27 7.44
C ASN A 372 14.17 -4.18 6.72
N ALA A 373 13.74 -3.84 5.50
CA ALA A 373 14.38 -2.81 4.68
C ALA A 373 14.42 -1.45 5.39
N TRP A 374 13.37 -1.11 6.14
CA TRP A 374 13.35 0.10 6.96
C TRP A 374 14.48 0.11 7.99
N ALA A 375 14.66 -0.98 8.74
CA ALA A 375 15.72 -1.06 9.75
C ALA A 375 17.12 -0.98 9.15
N ILE A 376 17.35 -1.57 7.96
CA ILE A 376 18.62 -1.45 7.24
C ILE A 376 18.87 0.01 6.84
N MET A 377 17.83 0.68 6.31
CA MET A 377 17.88 2.08 5.88
C MET A 377 17.83 3.11 7.02
N HIS A 378 17.60 2.64 8.26
CA HIS A 378 17.61 3.41 9.49
C HIS A 378 18.65 2.92 10.50
N ASP A 379 19.64 2.17 10.02
CA ASP A 379 20.81 1.83 10.83
C ASP A 379 21.72 3.05 10.93
N ASP A 380 21.94 3.56 12.15
CA ASP A 380 22.70 4.77 12.42
C ASP A 380 24.20 4.61 12.13
N ALA A 381 24.72 3.38 12.10
CA ALA A 381 26.08 3.10 11.67
C ALA A 381 26.25 3.22 10.15
N ILE A 382 25.19 3.00 9.38
CA ILE A 382 25.20 3.11 7.90
C ILE A 382 24.74 4.51 7.46
N TYR A 383 23.68 5.01 8.09
CA TYR A 383 23.03 6.28 7.80
C TYR A 383 22.96 7.13 9.08
N PRO A 384 23.99 7.95 9.36
CA PRO A 384 23.98 8.82 10.53
C PRO A 384 22.77 9.75 10.54
N ASP A 385 22.18 9.92 11.73
CA ASP A 385 20.87 10.58 11.94
C ASP A 385 19.81 10.09 10.93
N PRO A 386 19.39 8.81 11.04
CA PRO A 386 18.53 8.20 10.05
C PRO A 386 17.10 8.75 10.06
N SER A 387 16.67 9.40 11.13
CA SER A 387 15.36 10.06 11.24
C SER A 387 15.26 11.35 10.43
N ALA A 388 16.36 12.06 10.22
CA ALA A 388 16.38 13.28 9.43
C ALA A 388 16.35 12.98 7.93
N PHE A 389 15.58 13.78 7.18
CA PHE A 389 15.66 13.82 5.73
C PHE A 389 16.88 14.68 5.33
N ASN A 390 17.97 14.03 4.93
CA ASN A 390 19.24 14.69 4.60
C ASN A 390 19.83 14.17 3.28
N PRO A 391 19.58 14.83 2.14
CA PRO A 391 20.18 14.50 0.85
C PRO A 391 21.71 14.61 0.82
N GLU A 392 22.36 15.43 1.66
CA GLU A 392 23.85 15.56 1.65
C GLU A 392 24.58 14.24 1.88
N ARG A 393 23.89 13.23 2.42
CA ARG A 393 24.47 11.89 2.58
C ARG A 393 24.79 11.21 1.25
N PHE A 394 24.10 11.59 0.16
CA PHE A 394 24.26 11.00 -1.17
C PHE A 394 24.98 11.93 -2.18
N VAL A 395 25.32 13.15 -1.77
CA VAL A 395 26.12 14.07 -2.61
C VAL A 395 27.59 13.68 -2.51
N LYS A 396 28.23 13.44 -3.65
CA LYS A 396 29.66 13.12 -3.71
C LYS A 396 30.49 14.31 -3.21
N GLN A 397 31.34 14.06 -2.21
CA GLN A 397 32.28 15.03 -1.66
C GLN A 397 33.69 14.40 -1.64
N GLU A 398 34.72 15.22 -1.85
CA GLU A 398 36.10 14.74 -1.84
C GLU A 398 36.45 14.13 -0.47
N GLY A 399 37.03 12.93 -0.46
CA GLY A 399 37.41 12.22 0.77
C GLY A 399 36.24 11.59 1.55
N LYS A 400 34.99 11.74 1.10
CA LYS A 400 33.81 11.14 1.75
C LYS A 400 33.33 9.91 0.99
N GLU A 401 33.32 8.76 1.66
CA GLU A 401 32.67 7.56 1.15
C GLU A 401 31.15 7.71 1.22
N LEU A 402 30.45 7.39 0.13
CA LEU A 402 28.99 7.43 0.11
C LEU A 402 28.42 6.18 0.79
N PRO A 403 27.35 6.32 1.58
CA PRO A 403 26.67 5.15 2.12
C PRO A 403 26.05 4.32 0.99
N PRO A 404 25.73 3.03 1.25
CA PRO A 404 25.04 2.20 0.28
C PRO A 404 23.78 2.88 -0.28
N HIS A 405 23.57 2.79 -1.59
CA HIS A 405 22.43 3.41 -2.23
C HIS A 405 21.12 2.71 -1.81
N PRO A 406 20.08 3.45 -1.40
CA PRO A 406 18.86 2.86 -0.82
C PRO A 406 18.07 1.99 -1.80
N GLU A 407 18.25 2.16 -3.11
CA GLU A 407 17.66 1.26 -4.11
C GLU A 407 18.05 -0.22 -3.92
N GLN A 408 19.20 -0.49 -3.30
CA GLN A 408 19.65 -1.86 -2.98
C GLN A 408 18.71 -2.56 -1.99
N PHE A 409 17.92 -1.81 -1.22
CA PHE A 409 17.05 -2.33 -0.17
C PHE A 409 15.57 -2.00 -0.44
N ALA A 410 15.29 -0.80 -0.97
CA ALA A 410 13.93 -0.31 -1.23
C ALA A 410 13.20 -1.11 -2.32
N PHE A 411 13.94 -1.67 -3.28
CA PHE A 411 13.37 -2.44 -4.40
C PHE A 411 13.43 -3.96 -4.19
N GLY A 412 13.79 -4.43 -3.00
CA GLY A 412 13.88 -5.85 -2.68
C GLY A 412 15.19 -6.51 -3.17
N PHE A 413 15.24 -7.84 -3.12
CA PHE A 413 16.50 -8.59 -3.13
C PHE A 413 16.53 -9.75 -4.14
N GLY A 414 17.70 -9.99 -4.71
CA GLY A 414 18.06 -11.15 -5.51
C GLY A 414 17.12 -11.43 -6.67
N ARG A 415 16.76 -12.71 -6.85
CA ARG A 415 15.84 -13.17 -7.91
C ARG A 415 14.43 -12.55 -7.83
N ARG A 416 14.10 -11.88 -6.73
CA ARG A 416 12.80 -11.22 -6.51
C ARG A 416 12.92 -9.69 -6.46
N VAL A 417 14.04 -9.13 -6.93
CA VAL A 417 14.21 -7.68 -7.08
C VAL A 417 13.09 -7.10 -7.96
N CYS A 418 12.61 -5.91 -7.60
CA CYS A 418 11.52 -5.23 -8.31
C CYS A 418 11.92 -5.02 -9.78
N PRO A 419 11.16 -5.59 -10.74
CA PRO A 419 11.46 -5.37 -12.15
C PRO A 419 11.13 -3.95 -12.62
N GLY A 420 10.20 -3.28 -11.92
CA GLY A 420 9.77 -1.93 -12.24
C GLY A 420 10.70 -0.83 -11.73
N LYS A 421 11.81 -1.16 -11.04
CA LYS A 421 12.65 -0.17 -10.35
C LYS A 421 13.08 0.99 -11.24
N HIS A 422 13.48 0.71 -12.48
CA HIS A 422 13.96 1.75 -13.39
C HIS A 422 12.83 2.68 -13.85
N VAL A 423 11.63 2.13 -14.09
CA VAL A 423 10.44 2.92 -14.45
C VAL A 423 9.99 3.76 -13.25
N ALA A 424 9.95 3.18 -12.06
CA ALA A 424 9.58 3.89 -10.84
C ALA A 424 10.54 5.04 -10.54
N SER A 425 11.86 4.78 -10.53
CA SER A 425 12.87 5.79 -10.26
C SER A 425 12.90 6.89 -11.33
N SER A 426 12.79 6.56 -12.63
CA SER A 426 12.79 7.60 -13.67
C SER A 426 11.49 8.41 -13.71
N SER A 427 10.33 7.78 -13.46
CA SER A 427 9.04 8.50 -13.32
C SER A 427 9.06 9.46 -12.13
N ALA A 428 9.54 8.98 -10.98
CA ALA A 428 9.60 9.78 -9.76
C ALA A 428 10.62 10.90 -9.90
N TRP A 429 11.81 10.61 -10.44
CA TRP A 429 12.84 11.63 -10.70
C TRP A 429 12.30 12.77 -11.57
N LEU A 430 11.65 12.44 -12.69
CA LEU A 430 11.13 13.46 -13.60
C LEU A 430 10.01 14.27 -12.96
N ALA A 431 9.11 13.63 -12.19
CA ALA A 431 8.09 14.34 -11.43
C ALA A 431 8.73 15.28 -10.39
N MET A 432 9.72 14.83 -9.63
CA MET A 432 10.42 15.63 -8.61
C MET A 432 11.07 16.87 -9.22
N VAL A 433 11.86 16.71 -10.29
CA VAL A 433 12.57 17.82 -10.92
C VAL A 433 11.60 18.81 -11.56
N TYR A 434 10.49 18.34 -12.13
CA TYR A 434 9.44 19.20 -12.68
C TYR A 434 8.72 20.00 -11.60
N LEU A 435 8.34 19.35 -10.50
CA LEU A 435 7.69 20.00 -9.36
C LEU A 435 8.60 21.09 -8.77
N LEU A 436 9.87 20.79 -8.54
CA LEU A 436 10.85 21.76 -8.01
C LEU A 436 11.07 22.93 -8.98
N SER A 437 11.16 22.65 -10.28
CA SER A 437 11.36 23.66 -11.32
C SER A 437 10.19 24.64 -11.47
N THR A 438 9.00 24.32 -10.97
CA THR A 438 7.77 25.07 -11.31
C THR A 438 6.96 25.53 -10.12
N PHE A 439 7.07 24.87 -8.97
CA PHE A 439 6.28 25.16 -7.79
C PHE A 439 7.15 25.27 -6.53
N SER A 440 6.67 26.07 -5.59
CA SER A 440 7.12 26.01 -4.20
C SER A 440 6.06 25.26 -3.39
N MET A 441 6.46 24.11 -2.82
CA MET A 441 5.64 23.31 -1.93
C MET A 441 5.77 23.87 -0.50
N ALA A 442 4.67 24.33 0.08
CA ALA A 442 4.64 24.97 1.38
C ALA A 442 3.57 24.35 2.29
N ARG A 443 3.67 24.65 3.59
CA ARG A 443 2.66 24.26 4.59
C ARG A 443 1.33 24.93 4.27
N ALA A 444 0.24 24.21 4.47
CA ALA A 444 -1.09 24.79 4.38
C ALA A 444 -1.26 25.85 5.47
N LEU A 445 -2.07 26.88 5.21
CA LEU A 445 -2.40 27.92 6.17
C LEU A 445 -3.81 27.71 6.71
N ASP A 446 -4.01 27.95 8.01
CA ASP A 446 -5.34 27.99 8.61
C ASP A 446 -6.09 29.29 8.23
N GLY A 447 -7.34 29.42 8.68
CA GLY A 447 -8.17 30.61 8.43
C GLY A 447 -7.60 31.92 9.00
N ASN A 448 -6.57 31.85 9.84
CA ASN A 448 -5.86 32.99 10.41
C ASN A 448 -4.49 33.23 9.74
N GLY A 449 -4.16 32.48 8.68
CA GLY A 449 -2.88 32.56 7.99
C GLY A 449 -1.71 31.89 8.73
N LYS A 450 -1.98 31.04 9.72
CA LYS A 450 -0.94 30.30 10.45
C LYS A 450 -0.66 28.97 9.78
N GLU A 451 0.62 28.59 9.69
CA GLU A 451 1.01 27.29 9.16
C GLU A 451 0.42 26.12 9.95
N ILE A 452 -0.04 25.13 9.19
CA ILE A 452 -0.56 23.85 9.66
C ILE A 452 0.55 22.82 9.50
N ASP A 453 0.86 22.11 10.58
CA ASP A 453 1.73 20.94 10.51
C ASP A 453 1.03 19.82 9.72
N PRO A 454 1.67 19.26 8.66
CA PRO A 454 1.08 18.16 7.93
C PRO A 454 0.96 16.94 8.84
N GLU A 455 -0.23 16.32 8.88
CA GLU A 455 -0.45 15.11 9.66
C GLU A 455 0.25 13.92 8.98
N ILE A 456 1.32 13.41 9.59
CA ILE A 456 2.10 12.29 9.04
C ILE A 456 1.46 10.97 9.48
N ASN A 457 0.46 10.52 8.75
CA ASN A 457 -0.17 9.23 8.98
C ASN A 457 0.21 8.20 7.90
N TYR A 458 1.22 7.37 8.19
CA TYR A 458 1.52 6.22 7.34
C TYR A 458 0.70 5.00 7.75
N ASN A 459 0.18 4.25 6.78
CA ASN A 459 -0.41 2.93 7.05
C ASN A 459 0.72 1.91 7.32
N ASP A 460 0.54 1.02 8.30
CA ASP A 460 1.49 -0.08 8.62
C ASP A 460 1.25 -1.30 7.69
N GLY A 461 1.00 -1.00 6.41
CA GLY A 461 0.71 -1.93 5.31
C GLY A 461 1.94 -2.37 4.53
N LEU A 462 1.76 -3.20 3.49
CA LEU A 462 2.85 -3.54 2.54
C LEU A 462 3.38 -2.30 1.82
N VAL A 463 2.48 -1.36 1.51
CA VAL A 463 2.78 -0.05 0.95
C VAL A 463 2.51 0.99 2.02
N ARG A 464 3.35 2.03 2.10
CA ARG A 464 3.17 3.23 2.94
C ARG A 464 2.58 4.39 2.11
N PRO A 465 1.31 4.35 1.66
CA PRO A 465 0.72 5.54 1.06
C PRO A 465 0.60 6.62 2.14
N LEU A 466 1.08 7.82 1.83
CA LEU A 466 0.63 9.03 2.50
C LEU A 466 -0.82 9.22 2.08
N TRP A 467 -1.77 8.88 2.94
CA TRP A 467 -3.14 9.28 2.73
C TRP A 467 -3.26 10.73 3.19
N TYR A 468 -3.55 11.63 2.26
CA TYR A 468 -4.26 12.86 2.60
C TYR A 468 -5.73 12.51 2.48
N SER A 469 -6.43 12.41 3.61
CA SER A 469 -7.85 12.12 3.58
C SER A 469 -8.59 13.30 2.96
N SER A 470 -9.21 13.06 1.82
CA SER A 470 -10.34 13.85 1.36
C SER A 470 -11.47 13.75 2.39
N GLY A 471 -11.66 14.82 3.17
CA GLY A 471 -12.83 15.05 4.00
C GLY A 471 -12.73 14.61 5.47
N ASN A 472 -13.54 15.30 6.27
CA ASN A 472 -13.61 15.35 7.75
C ASN A 472 -13.98 14.00 8.43
N VAL A 473 -13.93 12.89 7.69
CA VAL A 473 -14.26 11.53 8.15
C VAL A 473 -13.37 11.09 9.31
N TRP A 474 -12.11 11.52 9.35
CA TRP A 474 -11.19 11.20 10.44
C TRP A 474 -11.30 12.13 11.64
N ASP A 475 -11.84 13.34 11.46
CA ASP A 475 -12.19 14.18 12.60
C ASP A 475 -13.31 13.53 13.43
N ILE A 476 -14.17 12.71 12.81
CA ILE A 476 -15.23 11.95 13.48
C ILE A 476 -14.67 10.72 14.26
N GLY A 477 -13.42 10.34 14.02
CA GLY A 477 -12.74 9.26 14.73
C GLY A 477 -12.58 9.60 16.22
N PRO A 478 -12.66 8.60 17.14
CA PRO A 478 -12.41 8.86 18.55
C PRO A 478 -10.97 9.37 18.73
N VAL A 479 -10.79 10.62 19.18
CA VAL A 479 -9.55 10.99 19.85
C VAL A 479 -9.49 10.25 21.18
N ARG A 480 -8.29 9.74 21.50
CA ARG A 480 -8.00 8.90 22.66
C ARG A 480 -8.86 9.31 23.88
N GLY A 481 -9.77 8.43 24.29
CA GLY A 481 -10.51 8.57 25.55
C GLY A 481 -11.70 9.54 25.57
N GLU A 482 -12.01 10.24 24.48
CA GLU A 482 -13.15 11.18 24.45
C GLU A 482 -14.37 10.65 23.67
N PRO A 483 -15.59 10.74 24.24
CA PRO A 483 -16.80 10.40 23.52
C PRO A 483 -17.03 11.32 22.30
N ARG A 484 -17.44 10.75 21.16
CA ARG A 484 -17.68 11.48 19.89
C ARG A 484 -18.58 12.73 20.03
N TRP A 485 -19.55 12.70 20.95
CA TRP A 485 -20.45 13.84 21.18
C TRP A 485 -19.72 15.09 21.68
N ARG A 486 -18.59 14.96 22.39
CA ARG A 486 -17.79 16.11 22.83
C ARG A 486 -17.13 16.83 21.67
N ARG A 487 -16.67 16.08 20.68
CA ARG A 487 -16.11 16.67 19.46
C ARG A 487 -17.19 17.37 18.63
N TYR A 488 -18.33 16.72 18.45
CA TYR A 488 -19.48 17.34 17.78
C TYR A 488 -19.88 18.66 18.47
N HIS A 489 -19.86 18.68 19.79
CA HIS A 489 -20.10 19.90 20.56
C HIS A 489 -18.98 20.93 20.37
N SER A 490 -17.70 20.55 20.38
CA SER A 490 -16.58 21.48 20.18
C SER A 490 -16.62 22.19 18.82
N TRP A 491 -17.15 21.53 17.79
CA TRP A 491 -17.32 22.14 16.47
C TRP A 491 -18.32 23.29 16.46
N SER A 492 -19.32 23.29 17.36
CA SER A 492 -20.23 24.43 17.46
C SER A 492 -19.51 25.71 17.87
N SER A 493 -18.55 25.61 18.80
CA SER A 493 -17.70 26.72 19.22
C SER A 493 -16.64 27.08 18.19
N GLN A 494 -16.09 26.08 17.49
CA GLN A 494 -15.06 26.30 16.46
C GLN A 494 -15.62 27.02 15.23
N TYR A 495 -16.83 26.67 14.79
CA TYR A 495 -17.44 27.19 13.57
C TYR A 495 -18.52 28.25 13.83
N ASP A 496 -18.68 28.69 15.09
CA ASP A 496 -19.70 29.63 15.53
C ASP A 496 -21.10 29.30 14.97
N SER A 497 -21.47 28.01 15.04
CA SER A 497 -22.71 27.51 14.46
C SER A 497 -23.32 26.37 15.27
N ASP A 498 -24.62 26.50 15.52
CA ASP A 498 -25.43 25.48 16.17
C ASP A 498 -25.76 24.27 15.27
N ALA A 499 -25.50 24.39 13.96
CA ALA A 499 -25.68 23.33 12.98
C ALA A 499 -24.41 23.18 12.13
N VAL A 500 -23.77 22.02 12.22
CA VAL A 500 -22.52 21.72 11.52
C VAL A 500 -22.81 20.72 10.41
N TYR A 501 -22.56 21.12 9.17
CA TYR A 501 -22.65 20.24 8.01
C TYR A 501 -21.33 19.49 7.84
N ILE A 502 -21.42 18.18 7.60
CA ILE A 502 -20.29 17.34 7.19
C ILE A 502 -20.73 16.36 6.10
N GLU A 503 -19.79 15.93 5.28
CA GLU A 503 -20.02 14.89 4.28
C GLU A 503 -19.26 13.62 4.69
N VAL A 504 -19.97 12.49 4.72
CA VAL A 504 -19.39 11.19 5.09
C VAL A 504 -19.56 10.24 3.91
N CYS A 505 -18.46 9.98 3.19
CA CYS A 505 -18.45 9.10 2.02
C CYS A 505 -19.49 9.51 0.94
N GLY A 506 -19.58 10.81 0.62
CA GLY A 506 -20.55 11.32 -0.36
C GLY A 506 -21.95 11.56 0.19
N ASP A 507 -22.24 11.15 1.43
CA ASP A 507 -23.54 11.37 2.06
C ASP A 507 -23.54 12.62 2.97
N PRO A 508 -24.43 13.60 2.72
CA PRO A 508 -24.53 14.80 3.54
C PRO A 508 -25.12 14.50 4.93
N MET A 509 -24.49 15.01 5.98
CA MET A 509 -24.94 14.90 7.35
C MET A 509 -24.91 16.27 8.05
N ILE A 510 -25.93 16.56 8.86
CA ILE A 510 -25.98 17.77 9.69
C ILE A 510 -26.03 17.37 11.16
N ILE A 511 -25.12 17.93 11.95
CA ILE A 511 -25.03 17.75 13.40
C ILE A 511 -25.65 18.98 14.07
N LEU A 512 -26.63 18.76 14.95
CA LEU A 512 -27.34 19.82 15.68
C LEU A 512 -26.85 19.87 17.13
N ASN A 513 -26.28 21.01 17.52
CA ASN A 513 -25.60 21.17 18.80
C ASN A 513 -26.36 22.05 19.81
N SER A 514 -27.44 22.73 19.40
CA SER A 514 -28.30 23.51 20.30
C SER A 514 -29.74 23.00 20.35
N ARG A 515 -30.43 23.29 21.46
CA ARG A 515 -31.84 22.96 21.65
C ARG A 515 -32.71 23.65 20.59
N GLU A 516 -32.39 24.90 20.28
CA GLU A 516 -33.08 25.72 19.30
C GLU A 516 -32.99 25.09 17.92
N ALA A 517 -31.81 24.65 17.49
CA ALA A 517 -31.59 23.98 16.22
C ALA A 517 -32.35 22.63 16.15
N VAL A 518 -32.29 21.83 17.21
CA VAL A 518 -33.01 20.55 17.31
C VAL A 518 -34.53 20.77 17.24
N VAL A 519 -35.08 21.70 18.02
CA VAL A 519 -36.53 21.99 18.01
C VAL A 519 -36.96 22.56 16.67
N LYS A 520 -36.16 23.43 16.05
CA LYS A 520 -36.48 24.02 14.75
C LYS A 520 -36.53 22.95 13.65
N LEU A 521 -35.52 22.09 13.54
CA LEU A 521 -35.43 21.13 12.44
C LEU A 521 -36.23 19.85 12.72
N LEU A 522 -36.10 19.25 13.90
CA LEU A 522 -36.68 17.94 14.17
C LEU A 522 -38.11 18.00 14.73
N ALA A 523 -38.50 19.09 15.41
CA ALA A 523 -39.86 19.23 15.94
C ALA A 523 -40.76 20.10 15.05
N LYS A 524 -40.34 21.31 14.68
CA LYS A 524 -41.15 22.24 13.87
C LYS A 524 -41.17 21.87 12.37
N CYS A 525 -40.08 21.31 11.86
CA CYS A 525 -39.99 20.84 10.47
C CYS A 525 -40.04 19.31 10.36
N SER A 526 -40.65 18.64 11.34
CA SER A 526 -40.69 17.17 11.43
C SER A 526 -41.20 16.51 10.15
N SER A 527 -42.13 17.13 9.42
CA SER A 527 -42.64 16.61 8.13
C SER A 527 -41.55 16.43 7.05
N TYR A 528 -40.43 17.15 7.13
CA TYR A 528 -39.31 17.05 6.19
C TYR A 528 -38.18 16.17 6.71
N TYR A 529 -38.01 16.04 8.02
CA TYR A 529 -36.85 15.41 8.66
C TYR A 529 -37.16 14.13 9.46
N SER A 530 -38.39 13.59 9.38
CA SER A 530 -38.79 12.40 10.15
C SER A 530 -38.36 11.06 9.54
N ASP A 531 -37.88 11.01 8.29
CA ASP A 531 -37.41 9.76 7.68
C ASP A 531 -36.09 9.27 8.29
N ARG A 532 -35.77 7.98 8.10
CA ARG A 532 -34.54 7.35 8.62
C ARG A 532 -33.51 7.15 7.51
N SER A 533 -32.23 7.35 7.84
CA SER A 533 -31.12 7.30 6.86
C SER A 533 -31.01 5.94 6.12
N ARG A 534 -30.54 5.96 4.86
CA ARG A 534 -30.20 4.76 4.07
C ARG A 534 -29.00 4.00 4.65
N MET A 535 -28.15 4.67 5.42
CA MET A 535 -26.92 4.07 5.99
C MET A 535 -27.18 2.98 7.04
N MET A 536 -28.43 2.76 7.46
CA MET A 536 -28.77 1.66 8.37
C MET A 536 -28.86 0.28 7.69
N TYR A 537 -28.35 0.10 6.46
CA TYR A 537 -28.43 -1.16 5.70
C TYR A 537 -27.94 -2.39 6.49
N MET A 538 -26.84 -2.24 7.23
CA MET A 538 -26.33 -3.31 8.11
C MET A 538 -27.32 -3.70 9.21
N ALA A 539 -28.03 -2.73 9.79
CA ALA A 539 -29.00 -2.98 10.85
C ALA A 539 -30.35 -3.45 10.26
N ASN A 540 -30.90 -2.74 9.27
CA ASN A 540 -32.25 -2.99 8.79
C ASN A 540 -32.30 -4.19 7.84
N ASP A 541 -31.51 -4.15 6.77
CA ASP A 541 -31.62 -5.09 5.64
C ASP A 541 -30.80 -6.36 5.86
N LEU A 542 -29.61 -6.22 6.44
CA LEU A 542 -28.69 -7.34 6.62
C LEU A 542 -28.84 -8.07 7.95
N SER A 543 -29.28 -7.39 9.02
CA SER A 543 -29.53 -8.03 10.32
C SER A 543 -30.99 -8.44 10.53
N GLY A 544 -31.86 -8.21 9.54
CA GLY A 544 -33.26 -8.63 9.56
C GLY A 544 -34.13 -7.84 10.55
N THR A 545 -33.71 -6.64 10.95
CA THR A 545 -34.44 -5.79 11.91
C THR A 545 -35.30 -4.71 11.24
N HIS A 546 -35.63 -4.88 9.96
CA HIS A 546 -36.47 -3.95 9.18
C HIS A 546 -37.86 -3.66 9.78
N TRP A 547 -38.35 -4.52 10.68
CA TRP A 547 -39.61 -4.35 11.42
C TRP A 547 -39.49 -3.39 12.63
N ASP A 548 -38.28 -2.99 13.03
CA ASP A 548 -38.05 -2.09 14.15
C ASP A 548 -38.46 -0.65 13.77
N THR A 549 -39.60 -0.20 14.30
CA THR A 549 -40.16 1.14 14.05
C THR A 549 -39.21 2.30 14.38
N SER A 550 -38.20 2.09 15.25
CA SER A 550 -37.21 3.13 15.55
C SER A 550 -36.24 3.39 14.38
N ARG A 551 -36.11 2.42 13.47
CA ARG A 551 -35.16 2.41 12.34
C ARG A 551 -35.83 2.25 10.99
N MET A 552 -37.12 1.93 10.98
CA MET A 552 -37.95 1.81 9.79
C MET A 552 -37.99 3.16 9.05
N ARG A 553 -37.75 3.10 7.74
CA ARG A 553 -37.96 4.23 6.83
C ARG A 553 -39.46 4.46 6.67
N TYR A 554 -39.88 5.70 6.43
CA TYR A 554 -41.29 5.98 6.16
C TYR A 554 -41.76 5.18 4.93
N PRO A 555 -42.64 4.18 5.10
CA PRO A 555 -43.16 3.43 3.97
C PRO A 555 -44.28 4.23 3.28
N ASP A 556 -44.51 4.00 1.98
CA ASP A 556 -45.60 4.66 1.23
C ASP A 556 -46.98 4.45 1.88
N TRP A 557 -47.17 3.34 2.62
CA TRP A 557 -48.42 3.00 3.32
C TRP A 557 -48.63 3.69 4.68
N TRP A 558 -47.62 4.36 5.25
CA TRP A 558 -47.81 5.21 6.44
C TRP A 558 -48.63 6.47 6.13
N SER A 559 -48.75 6.85 4.86
CA SER A 559 -49.57 7.99 4.42
C SER A 559 -51.09 7.76 4.51
N VAL A 560 -51.53 6.53 4.83
CA VAL A 560 -52.94 6.10 4.81
C VAL A 560 -53.67 6.31 6.16
N VAL A 561 -52.94 6.61 7.23
CA VAL A 561 -53.54 6.98 8.53
C VAL A 561 -53.41 8.50 8.71
N LYS A 562 -54.40 9.24 8.18
CA LYS A 562 -54.64 10.64 8.51
C LYS A 562 -55.78 10.75 9.51
#